data_AF-A0AAD8DLI0-F1
#
_entry.id   AF-A0AAD8DLI0-F1
#
_cell.length_a   1.000
_cell.length_b   1.000
_cell.length_c   1.000
_cell.angle_alpha   90.00
_cell.angle_beta   90.00
_cell.angle_gamma   90.00
#
_symmetry.space_group_name_H-M   'P 1'
#
loop_
_entity.id
_entity.type
_entity.pdbx_description
1 polymer ?
#
loop_
_entity_poly.entity_id
_entity_poly.type
_entity_poly.pdbx_seq_one_letter_code
_entity_poly.pdbx_strand_id
1 'polypeptide(L)'
;MTAGTYGLTCFPRHEGNSGCKSIGEHYNPCGAPHGAPSDPIGSRHAGDLGNIVADENGRATFRIVDNVLKVWDIIGRSVAVTEGRDDLGRGCSPTSKVDGDSGTPVACGIIARSAGIFQNPKRICACDGVVVWDEKDRPLAGKGRRIEDKPPKRCCQKDHTEHVKPCCRV
;
A
#
# COMPACT_ATOMS: atom_id res chain seq x y z
N MET A 1 -9.64 0.56 -20.67
CA MET A 1 -10.17 1.94 -20.81
C MET A 1 -10.10 2.30 -22.29
N THR A 2 -10.74 3.36 -22.76
CA THR A 2 -10.44 3.84 -24.12
C THR A 2 -9.05 4.48 -24.15
N ALA A 3 -8.45 4.62 -25.33
CA ALA A 3 -7.21 5.38 -25.44
C ALA A 3 -7.47 6.83 -25.01
N GLY A 4 -6.59 7.40 -24.18
CA GLY A 4 -6.84 8.74 -23.64
C GLY A 4 -6.07 9.07 -22.37
N THR A 5 -6.36 10.26 -21.85
CA THR A 5 -5.78 10.78 -20.62
C THR A 5 -6.84 10.78 -19.53
N TYR A 6 -6.48 10.30 -18.34
CA TYR A 6 -7.38 10.10 -17.21
C TYR A 6 -6.78 10.66 -15.93
N GLY A 7 -7.60 11.28 -15.08
CA GLY A 7 -7.18 11.71 -13.75
C GLY A 7 -6.93 10.53 -12.82
N LEU A 8 -5.95 10.68 -11.92
CA LEU A 8 -5.63 9.74 -10.85
C LEU A 8 -5.55 10.52 -9.54
N THR A 9 -6.35 10.11 -8.55
CA THR A 9 -6.44 10.84 -7.27
C THR A 9 -6.65 9.89 -6.10
N CYS A 10 -6.07 10.22 -4.94
CA CYS A 10 -6.42 9.61 -3.65
C CYS A 10 -7.62 10.32 -3.00
N PHE A 11 -8.50 9.54 -2.38
CA PHE A 11 -9.74 9.97 -1.74
C PHE A 11 -9.78 9.52 -0.28
N PRO A 12 -10.40 10.28 0.64
CA PRO A 12 -10.29 10.04 2.08
C PRO A 12 -11.02 8.78 2.54
N ARG A 13 -12.02 8.30 1.80
CA ARG A 13 -12.89 7.21 2.23
C ARG A 13 -13.06 6.14 1.15
N HIS A 14 -13.50 4.97 1.57
CA HIS A 14 -14.19 3.97 0.77
C HIS A 14 -15.39 3.48 1.60
N GLU A 15 -16.63 3.71 1.17
CA GLU A 15 -17.78 3.02 1.78
C GLU A 15 -18.21 1.90 0.84
N GLY A 16 -17.96 0.66 1.26
CA GLY A 16 -18.07 -0.54 0.41
C GLY A 16 -19.45 -0.82 -0.18
N ASN A 17 -20.50 -0.09 0.21
CA ASN A 17 -21.87 -0.33 -0.24
C ASN A 17 -22.26 0.42 -1.53
N SER A 18 -21.48 1.41 -1.98
CA SER A 18 -21.86 2.28 -3.11
C SER A 18 -20.78 2.40 -4.20
N GLY A 19 -19.77 1.52 -4.18
CA GLY A 19 -18.67 1.53 -5.13
C GLY A 19 -17.88 2.83 -5.12
N CYS A 20 -17.52 3.36 -6.29
CA CYS A 20 -16.71 4.57 -6.38
C CYS A 20 -17.48 5.88 -6.15
N LYS A 21 -18.80 5.82 -5.95
CA LYS A 21 -19.62 7.00 -5.64
C LYS A 21 -19.48 7.47 -4.20
N SER A 22 -19.00 6.62 -3.29
CA SER A 22 -18.90 6.89 -1.86
C SER A 22 -17.47 7.19 -1.38
N ILE A 23 -16.54 7.45 -2.30
CA ILE A 23 -15.13 7.72 -1.92
C ILE A 23 -14.91 9.16 -1.40
N GLY A 24 -15.87 10.06 -1.65
CA GLY A 24 -15.83 11.45 -1.21
C GLY A 24 -15.09 12.36 -2.19
N GLU A 25 -14.59 13.50 -1.68
CA GLU A 25 -13.77 14.47 -2.42
C GLU A 25 -12.29 14.08 -2.41
N HIS A 26 -11.43 14.83 -3.10
CA HIS A 26 -9.99 14.59 -3.10
C HIS A 26 -9.42 14.63 -1.67
N TYR A 27 -8.42 13.79 -1.39
CA TYR A 27 -7.77 13.77 -0.08
C TYR A 27 -7.00 15.08 0.17
N ASN A 28 -7.57 15.95 1.01
CA ASN A 28 -7.07 17.29 1.25
C ASN A 28 -6.97 17.64 2.75
N PRO A 29 -5.96 17.09 3.48
CA PRO A 29 -5.78 17.40 4.90
C PRO A 29 -5.35 18.84 5.17
N CYS A 30 -4.82 19.56 4.16
CA CYS A 30 -4.27 20.90 4.30
C CYS A 30 -5.23 22.01 3.83
N GLY A 31 -6.41 21.67 3.31
CA GLY A 31 -7.37 22.66 2.79
C GLY A 31 -6.83 23.46 1.58
N ALA A 32 -5.91 22.88 0.81
CA ALA A 32 -5.38 23.50 -0.40
C ALA A 32 -6.40 23.45 -1.55
N PRO A 33 -6.31 24.29 -2.60
CA PRO A 33 -7.08 24.09 -3.82
C PRO A 33 -6.56 22.88 -4.61
N HIS A 34 -7.34 22.40 -5.59
CA HIS A 34 -6.88 21.39 -6.56
C HIS A 34 -5.70 21.91 -7.40
N GLY A 35 -4.74 21.05 -7.73
CA GLY A 35 -3.55 21.42 -8.51
C GLY A 35 -2.80 20.25 -9.16
N ALA A 36 -1.71 20.58 -9.85
CA ALA A 36 -0.81 19.59 -10.44
C ALA A 36 0.12 18.99 -9.40
N PRO A 37 0.59 17.74 -9.56
CA PRO A 37 1.63 17.15 -8.71
C PRO A 37 2.92 17.97 -8.60
N SER A 38 3.22 18.78 -9.63
CA SER A 38 4.39 19.68 -9.68
C SER A 38 4.19 21.01 -8.95
N ASP A 39 2.97 21.33 -8.50
CA ASP A 39 2.72 22.55 -7.75
C ASP A 39 3.35 22.46 -6.34
N PRO A 40 3.74 23.59 -5.74
CA PRO A 40 4.39 23.61 -4.44
C PRO A 40 3.59 22.88 -3.34
N ILE A 41 4.31 22.37 -2.34
CA ILE A 41 3.68 21.73 -1.18
C ILE A 41 2.70 22.71 -0.52
N GLY A 42 1.44 22.31 -0.37
CA GLY A 42 0.36 23.15 0.18
C GLY A 42 -0.41 23.98 -0.86
N SER A 43 -0.05 23.91 -2.15
CA SER A 43 -0.77 24.56 -3.26
C SER A 43 -1.59 23.60 -4.13
N ARG A 44 -1.76 22.36 -3.68
CA ARG A 44 -2.55 21.29 -4.30
C ARG A 44 -3.13 20.38 -3.21
N HIS A 45 -4.16 19.58 -3.51
CA HIS A 45 -4.55 18.54 -2.57
C HIS A 45 -3.42 17.53 -2.39
N ALA A 46 -3.34 16.95 -1.20
CA ALA A 46 -2.39 15.87 -0.97
C ALA A 46 -2.68 14.67 -1.90
N GLY A 47 -3.94 14.41 -2.22
CA GLY A 47 -4.36 13.31 -3.08
C GLY A 47 -4.15 13.51 -4.58
N ASP A 48 -3.81 14.70 -5.06
CA ASP A 48 -3.71 14.99 -6.50
C ASP A 48 -2.46 14.32 -7.10
N LEU A 49 -2.64 13.28 -7.92
CA LEU A 49 -1.56 12.58 -8.62
C LEU A 49 -1.51 12.94 -10.12
N GLY A 50 -2.43 13.80 -10.58
CA GLY A 50 -2.49 14.30 -11.95
C GLY A 50 -3.04 13.26 -12.93
N ASN A 51 -2.40 13.13 -14.08
CA ASN A 51 -2.93 12.33 -15.18
C ASN A 51 -2.11 11.06 -15.47
N ILE A 52 -2.81 10.00 -15.87
CA ILE A 52 -2.26 8.80 -16.50
C ILE A 52 -2.73 8.70 -17.95
N VAL A 53 -1.92 8.07 -18.81
CA VAL A 53 -2.22 7.92 -20.25
C VAL A 53 -2.43 6.45 -20.56
N ALA A 54 -3.60 6.11 -21.11
CA ALA A 54 -3.90 4.79 -21.65
C ALA A 54 -3.58 4.74 -23.14
N ASP A 55 -2.84 3.71 -23.56
CA ASP A 55 -2.50 3.45 -24.96
C ASP A 55 -3.72 3.01 -25.80
N GLU A 56 -3.49 2.72 -27.08
CA GLU A 56 -4.51 2.24 -28.02
C GLU A 56 -5.15 0.91 -27.60
N ASN A 57 -4.45 0.11 -26.78
CA ASN A 57 -4.98 -1.12 -26.19
C ASN A 57 -5.75 -0.88 -24.88
N GLY A 58 -5.88 0.39 -24.46
CA GLY A 58 -6.56 0.79 -23.24
C GLY A 58 -5.77 0.51 -21.96
N ARG A 59 -4.44 0.35 -22.05
CA ARG A 59 -3.52 0.09 -20.93
C ARG A 59 -2.74 1.35 -20.58
N ALA A 60 -2.75 1.72 -19.29
CA ALA A 60 -1.86 2.74 -18.74
C ALA A 60 -0.72 2.08 -17.96
N THR A 61 0.52 2.46 -18.27
CA THR A 61 1.72 2.07 -17.50
C THR A 61 2.42 3.34 -17.03
N PHE A 62 2.59 3.51 -15.73
CA PHE A 62 3.10 4.76 -15.15
C PHE A 62 3.96 4.52 -13.92
N ARG A 63 4.83 5.50 -13.65
CA ARG A 63 5.59 5.62 -12.40
C ARG A 63 5.49 7.06 -11.94
N ILE A 64 4.85 7.27 -10.80
CA ILE A 64 4.69 8.59 -10.18
C ILE A 64 5.48 8.59 -8.88
N VAL A 65 6.24 9.66 -8.64
CA VAL A 65 6.96 9.89 -7.39
C VAL A 65 6.39 11.16 -6.78
N ASP A 66 5.80 11.03 -5.60
CA ASP A 66 5.15 12.13 -4.88
C ASP A 66 5.85 12.36 -3.53
N ASN A 67 6.12 13.62 -3.19
CA ASN A 67 6.78 14.01 -1.95
C ASN A 67 5.81 14.48 -0.85
N VAL A 68 4.54 14.74 -1.19
CA VAL A 68 3.47 15.15 -0.27
C VAL A 68 2.80 13.93 0.34
N LEU A 69 2.41 12.95 -0.47
CA LEU A 69 1.77 11.72 -0.02
C LEU A 69 2.73 10.84 0.77
N LYS A 70 2.28 10.45 1.97
CA LYS A 70 2.97 9.46 2.79
C LYS A 70 2.14 8.20 2.88
N VAL A 71 2.79 7.04 2.74
CA VAL A 71 2.12 5.74 2.75
C VAL A 71 1.29 5.54 4.03
N TRP A 72 1.84 5.92 5.19
CA TRP A 72 1.14 5.74 6.47
C TRP A 72 -0.13 6.61 6.60
N ASP A 73 -0.20 7.75 5.90
CA ASP A 73 -1.34 8.65 5.93
C ASP A 73 -2.49 8.20 5.03
N ILE A 74 -2.22 7.28 4.09
CA ILE A 74 -3.18 6.84 3.06
C ILE A 74 -3.59 5.37 3.15
N ILE A 75 -3.05 4.59 4.09
CA ILE A 75 -3.55 3.23 4.33
C ILE A 75 -5.03 3.28 4.73
N GLY A 76 -5.88 2.50 4.05
CA GLY A 76 -7.33 2.46 4.27
C GLY A 76 -8.12 3.52 3.52
N ARG A 77 -7.45 4.42 2.80
CA ARG A 77 -8.06 5.38 1.86
C ARG A 77 -8.30 4.74 0.50
N SER A 78 -8.94 5.45 -0.42
CA SER A 78 -9.10 4.99 -1.80
C SER A 78 -8.13 5.67 -2.74
N VAL A 79 -7.75 4.99 -3.82
CA VAL A 79 -7.26 5.61 -5.05
C VAL A 79 -8.31 5.37 -6.13
N ALA A 80 -8.55 6.37 -6.99
CA ALA A 80 -9.45 6.22 -8.11
C ALA A 80 -8.91 6.85 -9.38
N VAL A 81 -9.37 6.31 -10.50
CA VAL A 81 -9.16 6.84 -11.85
C VAL A 81 -10.47 7.46 -12.29
N THR A 82 -10.44 8.68 -12.82
CA THR A 82 -11.63 9.40 -13.31
C THR A 82 -11.84 9.19 -14.80
N GLU A 83 -13.01 9.54 -15.32
CA GLU A 83 -13.42 9.28 -16.72
C GLU A 83 -12.71 10.18 -17.73
N GLY A 84 -12.30 11.37 -17.29
CA GLY A 84 -11.72 12.41 -18.12
C GLY A 84 -10.33 12.81 -17.67
N ARG A 85 -9.74 13.70 -18.45
CA ARG A 85 -8.46 14.34 -18.15
C ARG A 85 -8.65 15.35 -17.02
N ASP A 86 -7.73 15.31 -16.05
CA ASP A 86 -7.57 16.35 -15.05
C ASP A 86 -6.91 17.60 -15.67
N ASP A 87 -7.56 18.75 -15.57
CA ASP A 87 -7.08 20.04 -16.05
C ASP A 87 -6.02 20.69 -15.13
N LEU A 88 -5.73 20.05 -14.00
CA LEU A 88 -4.74 20.42 -13.00
C LEU A 88 -5.03 21.76 -12.32
N GLY A 89 -6.30 22.15 -12.22
CA GLY A 89 -6.72 23.42 -11.67
C GLY A 89 -6.39 24.61 -12.56
N ARG A 90 -6.15 24.36 -13.85
CA ARG A 90 -5.78 25.37 -14.86
C ARG A 90 -6.87 25.56 -15.92
N GLY A 91 -7.97 24.80 -15.84
CA GLY A 91 -9.13 25.01 -16.68
C GLY A 91 -9.94 26.26 -16.32
N CYS A 92 -10.96 26.52 -17.13
CA CYS A 92 -11.91 27.61 -16.92
C CYS A 92 -13.21 27.16 -16.25
N SER A 93 -13.31 25.88 -15.84
CA SER A 93 -14.50 25.34 -15.18
C SER A 93 -14.53 25.75 -13.71
N PRO A 94 -15.70 25.98 -13.09
CA PRO A 94 -15.80 26.16 -11.65
C PRO A 94 -15.24 24.97 -10.85
N THR A 95 -15.32 23.76 -11.40
CA THR A 95 -14.83 22.51 -10.80
C THR A 95 -13.32 22.34 -10.94
N SER A 96 -12.64 23.11 -11.81
CA SER A 96 -11.19 23.01 -12.01
C SER A 96 -10.41 23.13 -10.69
N LYS A 97 -10.78 24.07 -9.81
CA LYS A 97 -10.14 24.26 -8.50
C LYS A 97 -10.57 23.26 -7.42
N VAL A 98 -11.50 22.36 -7.73
CA VAL A 98 -12.09 21.39 -6.79
C VAL A 98 -11.70 19.95 -7.15
N ASP A 99 -11.84 19.53 -8.40
CA ASP A 99 -11.60 18.14 -8.83
C ASP A 99 -10.86 18.04 -10.19
N GLY A 100 -10.40 19.18 -10.71
CA GLY A 100 -9.72 19.25 -11.99
C GLY A 100 -10.62 19.02 -13.20
N ASP A 101 -11.94 19.10 -13.04
CA ASP A 101 -12.94 18.84 -14.08
C ASP A 101 -12.76 17.47 -14.76
N SER A 102 -12.26 16.50 -13.99
CA SER A 102 -11.87 15.18 -14.52
C SER A 102 -13.03 14.17 -14.60
N GLY A 103 -14.22 14.60 -14.18
CA GLY A 103 -15.45 13.81 -14.23
C GLY A 103 -15.53 12.72 -13.18
N THR A 104 -16.43 11.76 -13.39
CA THR A 104 -16.73 10.74 -12.39
C THR A 104 -15.66 9.65 -12.29
N PRO A 105 -15.42 9.08 -11.08
CA PRO A 105 -14.53 7.93 -10.91
C PRO A 105 -15.03 6.69 -11.68
N VAL A 106 -14.21 6.18 -12.61
CA VAL A 106 -14.51 4.96 -13.38
C VAL A 106 -14.11 3.67 -12.65
N ALA A 107 -13.06 3.76 -11.83
CA ALA A 107 -12.57 2.64 -11.03
C ALA A 107 -11.89 3.17 -9.78
N CYS A 108 -12.04 2.45 -8.68
CA CYS A 108 -11.46 2.80 -7.39
C CYS A 108 -11.04 1.54 -6.64
N GLY A 109 -10.08 1.69 -5.73
CA GLY A 109 -9.61 0.61 -4.88
C GLY A 109 -9.07 1.12 -3.56
N ILE A 110 -9.20 0.31 -2.52
CA ILE A 110 -8.65 0.61 -1.19
C ILE A 110 -7.13 0.45 -1.24
N ILE A 111 -6.43 1.45 -0.71
CA ILE A 111 -4.98 1.41 -0.50
C ILE A 111 -4.72 0.52 0.72
N ALA A 112 -4.37 -0.73 0.45
CA ALA A 112 -4.12 -1.74 1.46
C ALA A 112 -2.63 -1.84 1.82
N ARG A 113 -2.37 -2.41 3.00
CA ARG A 113 -1.01 -2.83 3.36
C ARG A 113 -0.59 -3.96 2.44
N SER A 114 0.59 -3.83 1.86
CA SER A 114 1.27 -4.92 1.17
C SER A 114 2.51 -5.31 1.96
N ALA A 115 2.87 -6.57 1.91
CA ALA A 115 4.15 -7.00 2.45
C ALA A 115 5.29 -6.40 1.60
N GLY A 116 6.26 -5.77 2.26
CA GLY A 116 7.50 -5.40 1.60
C GLY A 116 8.28 -6.62 1.12
N ILE A 117 9.33 -6.37 0.34
CA ILE A 117 10.25 -7.41 -0.11
C ILE A 117 10.81 -8.12 1.14
N PHE A 118 10.69 -9.46 1.18
CA PHE A 118 11.10 -10.33 2.31
C PHE A 118 10.28 -10.21 3.61
N GLN A 119 9.14 -9.51 3.60
CA GLN A 119 8.27 -9.37 4.77
C GLN A 119 7.12 -10.39 4.83
N ASN A 120 6.92 -11.21 3.80
CA ASN A 120 5.93 -12.30 3.76
C ASN A 120 6.59 -13.65 3.48
N PRO A 121 7.49 -14.12 4.36
CA PRO A 121 8.07 -15.45 4.21
C PRO A 121 6.96 -16.49 4.32
N LYS A 122 6.87 -17.35 3.33
CA LYS A 122 5.93 -18.47 3.35
C LYS A 122 6.54 -19.65 4.12
N ARG A 123 5.86 -20.07 5.19
CA ARG A 123 6.14 -21.32 5.91
C ARG A 123 4.99 -22.28 5.72
N ILE A 124 5.30 -23.49 5.27
CA ILE A 124 4.33 -24.57 5.12
C ILE A 124 4.62 -25.60 6.22
N CYS A 125 3.63 -25.84 7.07
CA CYS A 125 3.70 -26.83 8.13
C CYS A 125 2.78 -28.01 7.82
N ALA A 126 3.22 -29.23 8.13
CA ALA A 126 2.35 -30.38 8.21
C ALA A 126 1.51 -30.32 9.50
N CYS A 127 0.41 -31.08 9.56
CA CYS A 127 -0.51 -31.09 10.70
C CYS A 127 0.13 -31.56 12.02
N ASP A 128 1.29 -32.21 11.94
CA ASP A 128 2.12 -32.63 13.08
C ASP A 128 3.04 -31.52 13.62
N GLY A 129 2.96 -30.31 13.05
CA GLY A 129 3.77 -29.15 13.42
C GLY A 129 5.16 -29.12 12.77
N VAL A 130 5.49 -30.06 11.88
CA VAL A 130 6.78 -30.08 11.19
C VAL A 130 6.75 -29.10 10.02
N VAL A 131 7.74 -28.19 9.98
CA VAL A 131 7.94 -27.28 8.84
C VAL A 131 8.46 -28.08 7.65
N VAL A 132 7.61 -28.20 6.63
CA VAL A 132 7.93 -28.89 5.37
C VAL A 132 8.76 -27.97 4.47
N TRP A 133 8.48 -26.67 4.49
CA TRP A 133 9.15 -25.69 3.67
C TRP A 133 9.16 -24.31 4.33
N ASP A 134 10.31 -23.62 4.20
CA ASP A 134 10.52 -22.27 4.69
C ASP A 134 11.37 -21.51 3.64
N GLU A 135 10.90 -20.33 3.30
CA GLU A 135 11.49 -19.43 2.31
C GLU A 135 12.69 -18.65 2.88
N LYS A 136 12.74 -18.44 4.20
CA LYS A 136 13.81 -17.72 4.91
C LYS A 136 14.92 -18.65 5.39
N ASP A 137 14.53 -19.78 5.97
CA ASP A 137 15.45 -20.74 6.58
C ASP A 137 15.48 -22.05 5.78
N ARG A 138 16.60 -22.79 5.81
CA ARG A 138 16.61 -24.14 5.21
C ARG A 138 15.54 -25.02 5.90
N PRO A 139 14.71 -25.76 5.15
CA PRO A 139 13.72 -26.63 5.74
C PRO A 139 14.36 -27.68 6.65
N LEU A 140 13.81 -27.78 7.87
CA LEU A 140 14.24 -28.74 8.91
C LEU A 140 13.93 -30.20 8.55
N ALA A 141 13.01 -30.42 7.60
CA ALA A 141 12.59 -31.74 7.16
C ALA A 141 13.50 -32.30 6.05
N GLY A 142 13.91 -33.56 6.17
CA GLY A 142 14.74 -34.31 5.21
C GLY A 142 15.97 -34.94 5.85
N LYS A 143 16.30 -36.18 5.45
CA LYS A 143 17.50 -36.90 5.94
C LYS A 143 18.77 -36.07 5.68
N GLY A 144 19.53 -35.77 6.75
CA GLY A 144 20.84 -35.13 6.67
C GLY A 144 20.90 -33.61 6.87
N ARG A 145 19.85 -32.96 7.41
CA ARG A 145 19.78 -31.47 7.47
C ARG A 145 19.54 -30.82 8.84
N ARG A 146 19.51 -31.58 9.95
CA ARG A 146 19.73 -30.99 11.28
C ARG A 146 21.19 -30.60 11.39
N ILE A 147 21.47 -29.31 11.59
CA ILE A 147 22.75 -28.91 12.19
C ILE A 147 22.69 -29.43 13.62
N GLU A 148 23.23 -30.62 13.85
CA GLU A 148 23.81 -30.93 15.15
C GLU A 148 24.92 -29.89 15.35
N ASP A 149 24.97 -29.29 16.53
CA ASP A 149 25.91 -28.23 16.94
C ASP A 149 25.48 -26.77 16.68
N LYS A 150 24.47 -26.34 17.46
CA LYS A 150 24.65 -25.09 18.20
C LYS A 150 24.45 -25.38 19.68
N PRO A 151 25.42 -25.04 20.55
CA PRO A 151 25.24 -25.20 21.98
C PRO A 151 24.02 -24.36 22.41
N PRO A 152 23.22 -24.85 23.36
CA PRO A 152 22.01 -24.16 23.79
C PRO A 152 22.38 -22.75 24.24
N LYS A 153 21.69 -21.74 23.69
CA LYS A 153 21.83 -20.36 24.16
C LYS A 153 21.45 -20.34 25.64
N ARG A 154 22.43 -20.07 26.51
CA ARG A 154 22.16 -19.78 27.93
C ARG A 154 21.39 -18.48 27.98
N CYS A 155 20.12 -18.53 28.37
CA CYS A 155 19.42 -17.34 28.79
C CYS A 155 20.15 -16.79 30.03
N CYS A 156 20.45 -15.49 30.03
CA CYS A 156 21.06 -14.82 31.17
C CYS A 156 20.26 -15.12 32.44
N GLN A 157 20.89 -15.79 33.40
CA GLN A 157 20.51 -15.71 34.81
C GLN A 157 21.73 -15.20 35.57
N LYS A 158 21.57 -14.08 36.26
CA LYS A 158 22.45 -13.72 37.37
C LYS A 158 22.06 -14.64 38.52
N ASP A 159 23.06 -15.34 39.06
CA ASP A 159 23.05 -16.19 40.24
C ASP A 159 22.30 -15.55 41.44
N HIS A 160 21.75 -16.28 42.42
CA HIS A 160 22.26 -17.49 43.05
C HIS A 160 21.13 -18.38 43.57
N THR A 161 21.09 -19.64 43.11
CA THR A 161 20.88 -20.87 43.90
C THR A 161 20.64 -22.03 42.94
N GLU A 162 21.38 -23.12 43.09
CA GLU A 162 21.44 -24.28 42.21
C GLU A 162 20.11 -25.07 42.17
N HIS A 163 19.20 -24.71 41.27
CA HIS A 163 18.18 -25.64 40.77
C HIS A 163 17.85 -25.33 39.30
N VAL A 164 18.49 -26.07 38.40
CA VAL A 164 18.25 -26.01 36.96
C VAL A 164 16.91 -26.69 36.66
N LYS A 165 15.86 -25.90 36.47
CA LYS A 165 14.59 -26.38 35.91
C LYS A 165 14.62 -26.26 34.39
N PRO A 166 14.28 -27.32 33.63
CA PRO A 166 14.07 -27.18 32.20
C PRO A 166 12.88 -26.25 31.96
N CYS A 167 13.05 -25.21 31.14
CA CYS A 167 11.93 -24.39 30.69
C CYS A 167 10.93 -25.31 29.97
N CYS A 168 9.73 -25.40 30.54
CA CYS A 168 8.59 -26.04 29.89
C CYS A 168 8.42 -25.46 28.48
N ARG A 169 8.33 -26.35 27.50
CA ARG A 169 7.79 -26.03 26.18
C ARG A 169 6.33 -25.63 26.34
N VAL A 170 5.98 -24.45 25.84
CA VAL A 170 4.65 -24.11 25.34
C VAL A 170 4.85 -23.60 23.92
#